data_AF-T0HT66-F1
#
_entry.id   AF-T0HT66-F1
#
_cell.length_a   1.000
_cell.length_b   1.000
_cell.length_c   1.000
_cell.angle_alpha   90.00
_cell.angle_beta   90.00
_cell.angle_gamma   90.00
#
_symmetry.space_group_name_H-M   'P 1'
#
loop_
_entity.id
_entity.type
_entity.pdbx_description
1 polymer ?
#
loop_
_entity_poly.entity_id
_entity_poly.type
_entity_poly.pdbx_seq_one_letter_code
_entity_poly.pdbx_strand_id
1 'polypeptide(L)'
;MRHIAVGLLLLVCGCSEQPSREELLNRVSELEDENANLRQQIEDAESSIAESQEAAQRAQDAAGEAQSQAQRFGTEDWRDVVSDVQNAADEANSAAQDAASLADDASGAFD
;
A
#
# COMPACT_ATOMS: atom_id res chain seq x y z
N MET A 1 -48.63 -32.85 37.33
CA MET A 1 -47.36 -32.94 36.59
C MET A 1 -47.21 -31.84 35.52
N ARG A 2 -47.40 -30.55 35.87
CA ARG A 2 -47.18 -29.40 34.95
C ARG A 2 -46.12 -28.40 35.46
N HIS A 3 -45.53 -28.64 36.64
CA HIS A 3 -44.52 -27.75 37.24
C HIS A 3 -43.07 -28.24 37.07
N ILE A 4 -42.85 -29.50 36.65
CA ILE A 4 -41.51 -30.05 36.44
C ILE A 4 -40.92 -29.58 35.09
N ALA A 5 -41.77 -29.35 34.09
CA ALA A 5 -41.32 -28.92 32.76
C ALA A 5 -40.86 -27.45 32.70
N VAL A 6 -41.31 -26.58 33.62
CA VAL A 6 -40.92 -25.17 33.66
C VAL A 6 -39.60 -24.98 34.43
N GLY A 7 -39.33 -25.83 35.43
CA GLY A 7 -38.07 -25.79 36.19
C GLY A 7 -36.85 -26.25 35.40
N LEU A 8 -37.04 -27.16 34.42
CA LEU A 8 -35.94 -27.70 33.62
C LEU A 8 -35.50 -26.76 32.47
N LEU A 9 -36.36 -25.82 32.06
CA LEU A 9 -36.06 -24.91 30.94
C LEU A 9 -35.20 -23.70 31.36
N LEU A 10 -35.16 -23.38 32.66
CA LEU A 10 -34.29 -22.32 33.21
C LEU A 10 -32.86 -22.80 33.50
N LEU A 11 -32.62 -24.11 33.51
CA LEU A 11 -31.29 -24.67 33.78
C LEU A 11 -30.38 -24.72 32.54
N VAL A 12 -30.92 -24.50 31.33
CA VAL A 12 -30.19 -24.66 30.05
C VAL A 12 -29.68 -23.32 29.49
N CYS A 13 -30.08 -22.18 30.06
CA CYS A 13 -29.54 -20.86 29.68
C CYS A 13 -28.37 -20.38 30.57
N GLY A 14 -27.88 -21.20 31.49
CA GLY A 14 -26.87 -20.80 32.51
C GLY A 14 -25.41 -21.09 32.18
N CYS A 15 -25.10 -21.63 30.99
CA CYS A 15 -23.72 -22.00 30.59
C CYS A 15 -23.23 -21.20 29.38
N SER A 16 -23.56 -19.92 29.28
CA SER A 16 -22.68 -18.99 28.54
C SER A 16 -21.61 -18.54 29.52
N GLU A 17 -20.43 -19.15 29.44
CA GLU A 17 -19.24 -18.70 30.17
C GLU A 17 -19.00 -17.24 29.76
N GLN A 18 -19.45 -16.31 30.60
CA GLN A 18 -19.26 -14.89 30.35
C GLN A 18 -17.77 -14.61 30.57
N PRO A 19 -17.09 -14.00 29.57
CA PRO A 19 -15.68 -13.73 29.69
C PRO A 19 -15.43 -12.91 30.95
N SER A 20 -14.42 -13.31 31.68
CA SER A 20 -13.96 -12.60 32.87
C SER A 20 -13.58 -11.16 32.49
N ARG A 21 -13.64 -10.26 33.48
CA ARG A 21 -13.20 -8.87 33.30
C ARG A 21 -11.75 -8.80 32.78
N GLU A 22 -10.91 -9.74 33.18
CA GLU A 22 -9.51 -9.81 32.75
C GLU A 22 -9.38 -10.20 31.27
N GLU A 23 -10.15 -11.18 30.80
CA GLU A 23 -10.20 -11.53 29.37
C GLU A 23 -10.70 -10.37 28.51
N LEU A 24 -11.71 -9.63 28.97
CA LEU A 24 -12.18 -8.44 28.27
C LEU A 24 -11.11 -7.34 28.21
N LEU A 25 -10.37 -7.12 29.30
CA LEU A 25 -9.28 -6.13 29.32
C LEU A 25 -8.12 -6.55 28.42
N ASN A 26 -7.74 -7.82 28.42
CA ASN A 26 -6.71 -8.34 27.51
C ASN A 26 -7.16 -8.20 26.05
N ARG A 27 -8.43 -8.49 25.74
CA ARG A 27 -8.95 -8.34 24.38
C ARG A 27 -9.00 -6.87 23.95
N VAL A 28 -9.32 -5.95 24.85
CA VAL A 28 -9.25 -4.50 24.57
C VAL A 28 -7.82 -4.09 24.27
N SER A 29 -6.84 -4.50 25.08
CA SER A 29 -5.42 -4.19 24.85
C SER A 29 -4.94 -4.72 23.50
N GLU A 30 -5.28 -5.97 23.17
CA GLU A 30 -4.92 -6.59 21.88
C GLU A 30 -5.54 -5.82 20.70
N LEU A 31 -6.81 -5.44 20.82
CA LEU A 31 -7.48 -4.64 19.79
C LEU A 31 -6.90 -3.22 19.67
N GLU A 32 -6.46 -2.61 20.77
CA GLU A 32 -5.78 -1.31 20.77
C GLU A 32 -4.42 -1.40 20.05
N ASP A 33 -3.65 -2.46 20.33
CA ASP A 33 -2.38 -2.73 19.65
C ASP A 33 -2.57 -3.02 18.16
N GLU A 34 -3.56 -3.85 17.79
CA GLU A 34 -3.95 -4.09 16.40
C GLU A 34 -4.36 -2.78 15.70
N ASN A 35 -5.14 -1.92 16.38
CA ASN A 35 -5.56 -0.64 15.81
C ASN A 35 -4.38 0.30 15.59
N ALA A 36 -3.43 0.35 16.52
CA ALA A 36 -2.21 1.14 16.38
C ALA A 36 -1.35 0.65 15.21
N ASN A 37 -1.18 -0.67 15.07
CA ASN A 37 -0.45 -1.27 13.97
C ASN A 37 -1.12 -0.97 12.61
N LEU A 38 -2.44 -1.16 12.51
CA LEU A 38 -3.19 -0.87 11.29
C LEU A 38 -3.09 0.61 10.89
N ARG A 39 -3.08 1.54 11.85
CA ARG A 39 -2.87 2.97 11.55
C ARG A 39 -1.48 3.23 10.98
N GLN A 40 -0.45 2.61 11.55
CA GLN A 40 0.91 2.74 11.03
C GLN A 40 1.00 2.21 9.59
N GLN A 41 0.44 1.03 9.32
CA GLN A 41 0.40 0.46 7.97
C GLN A 41 -0.32 1.37 6.96
N ILE A 42 -1.39 2.05 7.39
CA ILE A 42 -2.09 3.02 6.54
C ILE A 42 -1.21 4.23 6.25
N GLU A 43 -0.55 4.80 7.25
CA GLU A 43 0.36 5.94 7.07
C GLU A 43 1.53 5.59 6.13
N ASP A 44 2.12 4.41 6.31
CA ASP A 44 3.21 3.92 5.46
C ASP A 44 2.73 3.69 4.00
N ALA A 45 1.53 3.12 3.83
CA ALA A 45 0.92 2.93 2.51
C ALA A 45 0.60 4.28 1.83
N GLU A 46 0.08 5.26 2.57
CA GLU A 46 -0.18 6.61 2.04
C GLU A 46 1.11 7.29 1.59
N SER A 47 2.20 7.16 2.36
CA SER A 47 3.53 7.66 1.96
C SER A 47 4.02 6.99 0.67
N SER A 48 3.92 5.66 0.59
CA SER A 48 4.35 4.90 -0.58
C SER A 48 3.54 5.23 -1.84
N ILE A 49 2.24 5.49 -1.70
CA ILE A 49 1.38 5.97 -2.80
C ILE A 49 1.83 7.36 -3.28
N ALA A 50 2.15 8.27 -2.37
CA ALA A 50 2.60 9.61 -2.72
C ALA A 50 3.93 9.57 -3.49
N GLU A 51 4.89 8.77 -3.01
CA GLU A 51 6.19 8.56 -3.68
C GLU A 51 6.01 7.94 -5.07
N SER A 52 5.12 6.95 -5.19
CA SER A 52 4.80 6.30 -6.47
C SER A 52 4.17 7.27 -7.47
N GLN A 53 3.28 8.15 -7.01
CA GLN A 53 2.69 9.19 -7.88
C GLN A 53 3.75 10.18 -8.37
N GLU A 54 4.67 10.60 -7.50
CA GLU A 54 5.77 11.48 -7.88
C GLU A 54 6.70 10.83 -8.91
N ALA A 55 7.05 9.56 -8.71
CA ALA A 55 7.86 8.79 -9.66
C ALA A 55 7.15 8.65 -11.02
N ALA A 56 5.85 8.35 -11.02
CA ALA A 56 5.05 8.27 -12.24
C ALA A 56 4.98 9.61 -12.99
N GLN A 57 4.83 10.72 -12.27
CA GLN A 57 4.84 12.06 -12.85
C GLN A 57 6.19 12.36 -13.52
N ARG A 58 7.30 12.08 -12.83
CA ARG A 58 8.66 12.24 -13.38
C ARG A 58 8.88 11.40 -14.64
N ALA A 59 8.41 10.15 -14.64
CA ALA A 59 8.50 9.28 -15.81
C ALA A 59 7.69 9.80 -17.00
N GLN A 60 6.50 10.36 -16.75
CA GLN A 60 5.68 10.97 -17.79
C GLN A 60 6.34 12.22 -18.38
N ASP A 61 6.95 13.06 -17.54
CA ASP A 61 7.66 14.26 -17.98
C ASP A 61 8.89 13.88 -18.83
N ALA A 62 9.70 12.91 -18.37
CA ALA A 62 10.86 12.41 -19.11
C ALA A 62 10.46 11.77 -20.45
N ALA A 63 9.35 11.04 -20.50
CA ALA A 63 8.83 10.49 -21.75
C ALA A 63 8.37 11.60 -22.73
N GLY A 64 7.78 12.68 -22.21
CA GLY A 64 7.44 13.87 -23.00
C GLY A 64 8.67 14.56 -23.58
N GLU A 65 9.72 14.73 -22.76
CA GLU A 65 11.02 15.27 -23.17
C GLU A 65 11.63 14.40 -24.28
N ALA A 66 11.71 13.08 -24.08
CA ALA A 66 12.24 12.14 -25.07
C ALA A 66 11.45 12.19 -26.39
N GLN A 67 10.12 12.29 -26.32
CA GLN A 67 9.28 12.44 -27.52
C GLN A 67 9.57 13.76 -28.25
N SER A 68 9.75 14.85 -27.52
CA SER A 68 10.14 16.16 -28.08
C SER A 68 11.50 16.08 -28.78
N GLN A 69 12.51 15.48 -28.14
CA GLN A 69 13.83 15.30 -28.75
C GLN A 69 13.78 14.38 -29.97
N ALA A 70 12.99 13.30 -29.94
CA ALA A 70 12.79 12.43 -31.09
C ALA A 70 12.11 13.15 -32.28
N GLN A 71 11.20 14.10 -32.02
CA GLN A 71 10.63 14.94 -33.08
C GLN A 71 11.69 15.88 -33.68
N ARG A 72 12.51 16.52 -32.82
CA ARG A 72 13.64 17.36 -33.26
C ARG A 72 14.64 16.56 -34.11
N PHE A 73 14.85 15.29 -33.79
CA PHE A 73 15.69 14.38 -34.57
C PHE A 73 15.27 14.27 -36.05
N GLY A 74 13.97 14.39 -36.32
CA GLY A 74 13.43 14.36 -37.69
C GLY A 74 13.56 15.67 -38.45
N THR A 75 13.87 16.78 -37.79
CA THR A 75 13.87 18.13 -38.38
C THR A 75 15.18 18.90 -38.23
N GLU A 76 16.05 18.54 -37.29
CA GLU A 76 17.32 19.20 -36.99
C GLU A 76 18.53 18.33 -37.37
N ASP A 77 19.75 18.87 -37.30
CA ASP A 77 20.96 18.11 -37.63
C ASP A 77 21.12 16.96 -36.63
N TRP A 78 20.98 15.73 -37.12
CA TRP A 78 20.88 14.51 -36.31
C TRP A 78 22.04 14.33 -35.32
N ARG A 79 23.22 14.91 -35.60
CA ARG A 79 24.38 14.85 -34.72
C ARG A 79 24.18 15.54 -33.37
N ASP A 80 23.36 16.58 -33.32
CA ASP A 80 23.13 17.34 -32.09
C ASP A 80 22.02 16.70 -31.23
N VAL A 81 21.17 15.87 -31.82
CA VAL A 81 19.97 15.34 -31.16
C VAL A 81 20.14 13.88 -30.69
N VAL A 82 21.10 13.12 -31.23
CA VAL A 82 21.37 11.72 -30.79
C VAL A 82 21.73 11.67 -29.30
N SER A 83 22.63 12.55 -28.84
CA SER A 83 23.08 12.54 -27.44
C SER A 83 21.96 12.87 -26.48
N ASP A 84 21.11 13.83 -26.85
CA ASP A 84 20.00 14.28 -26.01
C ASP A 84 18.93 13.20 -25.89
N VAL A 85 18.64 12.48 -26.99
CA VAL A 85 17.74 11.32 -26.97
C VAL A 85 18.31 10.15 -26.15
N GLN A 86 19.62 9.88 -26.24
CA GLN A 86 20.25 8.82 -25.44
C GLN A 86 20.21 9.15 -23.94
N ASN A 87 20.55 10.39 -23.56
CA ASN A 87 20.50 10.81 -22.17
C ASN A 87 19.08 10.75 -21.60
N ALA A 88 18.08 11.22 -22.36
CA ALA A 88 16.69 11.15 -21.94
C ALA A 88 16.18 9.69 -21.81
N ALA A 89 16.64 8.79 -22.70
CA ALA A 89 16.30 7.38 -22.60
C ALA A 89 16.95 6.69 -21.39
N ASP A 90 18.20 7.03 -21.08
CA ASP A 90 18.91 6.50 -19.91
C ASP A 90 18.27 6.99 -18.60
N GLU A 91 17.90 8.28 -18.52
CA GLU A 91 17.16 8.83 -17.38
C GLU A 91 15.79 8.16 -17.21
N ALA A 92 15.05 7.97 -18.30
CA ALA A 92 13.75 7.30 -18.26
C ALA A 92 13.88 5.84 -17.79
N ASN A 93 14.91 5.13 -18.24
CA ASN A 93 15.18 3.75 -17.83
C ASN A 93 15.59 3.67 -16.35
N SER A 94 16.40 4.63 -15.87
CA SER A 94 16.78 4.69 -14.45
C SER A 94 15.57 4.97 -13.56
N ALA A 95 14.74 5.95 -13.93
CA ALA A 95 13.52 6.27 -13.20
C ALA A 95 12.52 5.09 -13.17
N ALA A 96 12.43 4.32 -14.26
CA ALA A 96 11.60 3.13 -14.30
C ALA A 96 12.14 2.01 -13.37
N GLN A 97 13.46 1.85 -13.26
CA GLN A 97 14.07 0.89 -12.34
C GLN A 97 13.86 1.30 -10.87
N ASP A 98 14.00 2.59 -10.56
CA ASP A 98 13.73 3.10 -9.22
C ASP A 98 12.27 2.88 -8.82
N ALA A 99 11.33 3.15 -9.73
CA ALA A 99 9.91 2.91 -9.51
C ALA A 99 9.60 1.41 -9.32
N ALA A 100 10.26 0.53 -10.08
CA ALA A 100 10.10 -0.92 -9.93
C ALA A 100 10.65 -1.43 -8.58
N SER A 101 11.79 -0.89 -8.13
CA SER A 101 12.36 -1.21 -6.82
C SER A 101 11.44 -0.79 -5.68
N LEU A 102 10.92 0.44 -5.72
CA LEU A 102 9.99 0.94 -4.71
C LEU A 102 8.69 0.14 -4.67
N ALA A 103 8.19 -0.31 -5.83
CA ALA A 103 7.02 -1.17 -5.90
C ALA A 103 7.28 -2.57 -5.29
N ASP A 104 8.48 -3.13 -5.47
CA ASP A 104 8.88 -4.41 -4.87
C ASP A 104 9.01 -4.28 -3.35
N ASP A 105 9.68 -3.23 -2.86
CA ASP A 105 9.81 -2.92 -1.44
C ASP A 105 8.43 -2.70 -0.78
N ALA A 106 7.53 -1.98 -1.45
CA ALA A 106 6.16 -1.81 -0.97
C ALA A 106 5.40 -3.14 -0.91
N SER A 107 5.60 -4.04 -1.87
CA SER A 107 4.95 -5.36 -1.86
C SER A 107 5.46 -6.27 -0.74
N GLY A 108 6.75 -6.21 -0.42
CA GLY A 108 7.36 -6.96 0.68
C GLY A 108 7.02 -6.42 2.07
N ALA A 109 6.54 -5.18 2.19
CA ALA A 109 6.09 -4.59 3.46
C ALA A 109 4.69 -5.07 3.91
N PHE A 110 3.93 -5.70 3.00
CA PHE A 110 2.58 -6.23 3.29
C PHE A 110 2.52 -7.76 3.51
N ASP A 111 3.65 -8.48 3.36
CA ASP A 111 3.82 -9.91 3.69
C ASP A 111 4.41 -10.11 5.10
#